data_AF-B3JHF0-F1
#
_entry.id   AF-B3JHF0-F1
#
_cell.length_a   1.000
_cell.length_b   1.000
_cell.length_c   1.000
_cell.angle_alpha   90.00
_cell.angle_beta   90.00
_cell.angle_gamma   90.00
#
_symmetry.space_group_name_H-M   'P 1'
#
loop_
_entity.id
_entity.type
_entity.pdbx_description
1 polymer ?
#
loop_
_entity_poly.entity_id
_entity_poly.type
_entity_poly.pdbx_seq_one_letter_code
_entity_poly.pdbx_strand_id
1 'polypeptide(L)'
;MKEEIKKRIISLRTFMKRQGIAAFIIPSTDPHSGEYVPEHWESRKWISGFTGSAGTVVITKDKGGLWTDSRYFLQASEQLQDTGITLFKDRLPDTPTIAEWLGEVLHSGDKVGIDGWVNTVAEVESLRISLDSKELQLVSVDDPFNLLWEDRPPLPQSSPFILPLEYSGMSCSDKLTLVRESLCRNQADGILISALDEIAWTLNLRGNDVHCNPVFISYLFITQTDATLYILPEKLTAEVKAYLTQNQIQTKDYTEIENDLLQYKGNSIQLSPETNYTLYQAASTSASIIKQPSPIRILKAVKNETEIKGFHQAMVRDGVAMVRFLIWLKENVQSGMETELSVDRKLYELRSEQCLFQGISFDTIAGYQEHGAIVHYEATPETSSILQAKGLLLLDSGAQYLDGTTDITRTIVLGEVSDEQKTDYTLVLKGFIALSQAEFPQGTCGTQLDVLARQFMWKAGINYGHGTGHGVGHFLNVHEGPHQIRMNHIPTPLQPGMTITNEPGIYKSGRYGIRTENTMLVVPARETEFGVFYKFEPLTLCPIDKEAIRIDLLTDEEIEWLNSYHQRVYDTLSPMLTSDEQNWLKEATARL
;
A
#
# COMPACT_ATOMS: atom_id res chain seq x y z
N MET A 1 11.95 26.43 -8.34
CA MET A 1 10.85 25.48 -8.06
C MET A 1 9.49 26.20 -7.88
N LYS A 2 9.33 27.08 -6.88
CA LYS A 2 8.02 27.74 -6.60
C LYS A 2 7.47 28.62 -7.74
N GLU A 3 8.33 29.42 -8.36
CA GLU A 3 7.94 30.21 -9.55
C GLU A 3 7.51 29.33 -10.73
N GLU A 4 8.08 28.12 -10.83
CA GLU A 4 7.70 27.16 -11.86
C GLU A 4 6.31 26.58 -11.58
N ILE A 5 6.01 26.24 -10.33
CA ILE A 5 4.67 25.81 -9.89
C ILE A 5 3.61 26.88 -10.25
N LYS A 6 3.89 28.17 -9.99
CA LYS A 6 2.98 29.26 -10.37
C LYS A 6 2.72 29.32 -11.88
N LYS A 7 3.76 29.15 -12.71
CA LYS A 7 3.60 29.09 -14.18
C LYS A 7 2.75 27.90 -14.60
N ARG A 8 2.99 26.71 -14.05
CA ARG A 8 2.20 25.50 -14.33
C ARG A 8 0.72 25.71 -14.02
N ILE A 9 0.40 26.33 -12.88
CA ILE A 9 -0.97 26.70 -12.50
C ILE A 9 -1.60 27.68 -13.52
N ILE A 10 -0.85 28.68 -13.99
CA ILE A 10 -1.33 29.63 -15.01
C ILE A 10 -1.63 28.92 -16.34
N SER A 11 -0.76 27.99 -16.75
CA SER A 11 -0.95 27.18 -17.95
C SER A 11 -2.20 26.29 -17.84
N LEU A 12 -2.41 25.66 -16.68
CA LEU A 12 -3.63 24.88 -16.42
C LEU A 12 -4.89 25.76 -16.47
N ARG A 13 -4.87 26.95 -15.86
CA ARG A 13 -6.00 27.90 -15.95
C ARG A 13 -6.29 28.33 -17.38
N THR A 14 -5.28 28.41 -18.23
CA THR A 14 -5.44 28.70 -19.67
C THR A 14 -6.12 27.54 -20.38
N PHE A 15 -5.73 26.30 -20.09
CA PHE A 15 -6.41 25.10 -20.58
C PHE A 15 -7.88 25.06 -20.11
N MET A 16 -8.12 25.27 -18.82
CA MET A 16 -9.47 25.28 -18.23
C MET A 16 -10.39 26.28 -18.94
N LYS A 17 -9.89 27.49 -19.22
CA LYS A 17 -10.64 28.51 -19.97
C LYS A 17 -11.01 28.07 -21.38
N ARG A 18 -10.13 27.32 -22.06
CA ARG A 18 -10.41 26.77 -23.41
C ARG A 18 -11.45 25.65 -23.37
N GLN A 19 -11.42 24.80 -22.34
CA GLN A 19 -12.38 23.72 -22.13
C GLN A 19 -13.72 24.19 -21.55
N GLY A 20 -13.82 25.46 -21.11
CA GLY A 20 -15.03 26.00 -20.51
C GLY A 20 -15.35 25.40 -19.13
N ILE A 21 -14.31 25.05 -18.37
CA ILE A 21 -14.41 24.54 -17.00
C ILE A 21 -13.89 25.59 -16.00
N ALA A 22 -14.52 25.67 -14.83
CA ALA A 22 -14.23 26.64 -13.78
C ALA A 22 -13.24 26.11 -12.72
N ALA A 23 -13.20 24.79 -12.54
CA ALA A 23 -12.23 24.09 -11.69
C ALA A 23 -11.74 22.80 -12.37
N PHE A 24 -10.57 22.31 -11.95
CA PHE A 24 -10.02 21.01 -12.36
C PHE A 24 -9.49 20.27 -11.12
N ILE A 25 -9.83 18.99 -11.00
CA ILE A 25 -9.45 18.11 -9.87
C ILE A 25 -8.37 17.12 -10.34
N ILE A 26 -7.30 17.02 -9.55
CA ILE A 26 -6.09 16.26 -9.86
C ILE A 26 -5.80 15.30 -8.69
N PRO A 27 -6.19 14.01 -8.80
CA PRO A 27 -5.97 13.02 -7.75
C PRO A 27 -4.52 12.52 -7.71
N SER A 28 -4.22 11.65 -6.74
CA SER A 28 -2.94 10.93 -6.61
C SER A 28 -3.11 9.48 -7.05
N THR A 29 -3.27 9.24 -8.35
CA THR A 29 -3.43 7.90 -8.89
C THR A 29 -3.04 7.86 -10.36
N ASP A 30 -2.89 6.66 -10.89
CA ASP A 30 -2.76 6.34 -12.31
C ASP A 30 -4.07 5.72 -12.87
N PRO A 31 -4.10 5.33 -14.16
CA PRO A 31 -5.26 4.69 -14.78
C PRO A 31 -5.65 3.32 -14.25
N HIS A 32 -4.85 2.76 -13.35
CA HIS A 32 -5.00 1.44 -12.77
C HIS A 32 -5.34 1.49 -11.27
N SER A 33 -5.58 2.69 -10.73
CA SER A 33 -5.89 2.92 -9.31
C SER A 33 -4.74 2.49 -8.39
N GLY A 34 -3.50 2.64 -8.86
CA GLY A 34 -2.29 2.31 -8.11
C GLY A 34 -2.02 3.28 -6.96
N GLU A 35 -1.58 2.74 -5.82
CA GLU A 35 -1.13 3.55 -4.67
C GLU A 35 0.22 4.22 -4.94
N TYR A 36 1.16 3.47 -5.50
CA TYR A 36 2.41 4.00 -6.05
C TYR A 36 2.19 4.24 -7.53
N VAL A 37 2.61 5.42 -7.99
CA VAL A 37 2.28 5.93 -9.31
C VAL A 37 3.57 6.09 -10.11
N PRO A 38 3.69 5.47 -11.31
CA PRO A 38 4.81 5.74 -12.20
C PRO A 38 4.96 7.23 -12.52
N GLU A 39 6.19 7.70 -12.73
CA GLU A 39 6.51 9.13 -12.91
C GLU A 39 5.63 9.82 -13.97
N HIS A 40 5.22 9.10 -15.02
CA HIS A 40 4.31 9.59 -16.06
C HIS A 40 2.97 10.13 -15.51
N TRP A 41 2.47 9.60 -14.41
CA TRP A 41 1.19 10.00 -13.80
C TRP A 41 1.35 10.74 -12.47
N GLU A 42 2.57 11.17 -12.11
CA GLU A 42 2.82 12.04 -10.95
C GLU A 42 2.34 13.49 -11.15
N SER A 43 1.22 13.69 -11.84
CA SER A 43 0.66 15.00 -12.23
C SER A 43 0.39 15.90 -11.02
N ARG A 44 -0.05 15.34 -9.89
CA ARG A 44 -0.21 16.09 -8.63
C ARG A 44 1.13 16.63 -8.12
N LYS A 45 2.17 15.81 -8.07
CA LYS A 45 3.52 16.24 -7.67
C LYS A 45 4.05 17.29 -8.64
N TRP A 46 3.85 17.10 -9.94
CA TRP A 46 4.25 18.08 -10.95
C TRP A 46 3.52 19.43 -10.80
N ILE A 47 2.20 19.44 -10.61
CA ILE A 47 1.42 20.69 -10.56
C ILE A 47 1.61 21.45 -9.24
N SER A 48 1.89 20.76 -8.13
CA SER A 48 1.91 21.36 -6.78
C SER A 48 3.26 21.39 -6.09
N GLY A 49 4.20 20.55 -6.50
CA GLY A 49 5.45 20.28 -5.78
C GLY A 49 5.29 19.41 -4.53
N PHE A 50 4.07 18.97 -4.18
CA PHE A 50 3.84 18.11 -3.04
C PHE A 50 4.16 16.64 -3.36
N THR A 51 5.07 16.05 -2.59
CA THR A 51 5.65 14.72 -2.85
C THR A 51 5.05 13.60 -2.01
N GLY A 52 4.18 13.88 -1.03
CA GLY A 52 3.55 12.82 -0.22
C GLY A 52 2.70 11.87 -1.09
N SER A 53 2.54 10.61 -0.68
CA SER A 53 1.89 9.61 -1.57
C SER A 53 0.38 9.86 -1.75
N ALA A 54 -0.29 10.48 -0.77
CA ALA A 54 -1.74 10.75 -0.85
C ALA A 54 -2.08 12.25 -0.87
N GLY A 55 -2.98 12.62 -1.78
CA GLY A 55 -3.64 13.94 -1.77
C GLY A 55 -4.38 14.27 -3.05
N THR A 56 -5.19 15.33 -3.03
CA THR A 56 -5.94 15.79 -4.20
C THR A 56 -5.76 17.28 -4.37
N VAL A 57 -5.26 17.70 -5.52
CA VAL A 57 -5.12 19.12 -5.86
C VAL A 57 -6.34 19.57 -6.63
N VAL A 58 -6.88 20.73 -6.28
CA VAL A 58 -8.01 21.36 -6.97
C VAL A 58 -7.61 22.77 -7.36
N ILE A 59 -7.67 23.09 -8.64
CA ILE A 59 -7.33 24.42 -9.16
C ILE A 59 -8.59 25.07 -9.72
N THR A 60 -8.89 26.30 -9.29
CA THR A 60 -9.93 27.15 -9.88
C THR A 60 -9.28 28.25 -10.72
N LYS A 61 -10.11 29.11 -11.32
CA LYS A 61 -9.65 30.31 -12.06
C LYS A 61 -8.70 31.20 -11.25
N ASP A 62 -8.89 31.29 -9.93
CA ASP A 62 -8.22 32.26 -9.05
C ASP A 62 -7.58 31.62 -7.81
N LYS A 63 -8.08 30.48 -7.33
CA LYS A 63 -7.61 29.78 -6.14
C LYS A 63 -7.02 28.40 -6.46
N GLY A 64 -6.40 27.78 -5.45
CA GLY A 64 -5.92 26.40 -5.50
C GLY A 64 -5.92 25.80 -4.10
N GLY A 65 -6.25 24.51 -4.00
CA GLY A 65 -6.29 23.76 -2.75
C GLY A 65 -5.64 22.39 -2.89
N LEU A 66 -5.08 21.86 -1.80
CA LEU A 66 -4.61 20.48 -1.69
C LEU A 66 -5.21 19.85 -0.44
N TRP A 67 -5.95 18.75 -0.62
CA TRP A 67 -6.46 17.92 0.47
C TRP A 67 -5.52 16.74 0.66
N THR A 68 -5.04 16.51 1.89
CA THR A 68 -4.27 15.32 2.26
C THR A 68 -4.56 14.97 3.70
N ASP A 69 -4.26 13.75 4.13
CA ASP A 69 -4.52 13.25 5.47
C ASP A 69 -3.40 13.58 6.47
N SER A 70 -3.60 13.20 7.74
CA SER A 70 -2.71 13.56 8.84
C SER A 70 -1.27 13.09 8.70
N ARG A 71 -1.00 12.08 7.86
CA ARG A 71 0.37 11.61 7.59
C ARG A 71 1.23 12.72 6.95
N TYR A 72 0.60 13.65 6.22
CA TYR A 72 1.29 14.60 5.35
C TYR A 72 1.08 16.07 5.72
N PHE A 73 0.40 16.40 6.83
CA PHE A 73 0.11 17.79 7.19
C PHE A 73 1.37 18.67 7.31
N LEU A 74 2.44 18.16 7.94
CA LEU A 74 3.69 18.90 8.12
C LEU A 74 4.40 19.09 6.78
N GLN A 75 4.62 17.99 6.06
CA GLN A 75 5.24 17.99 4.73
C GLN A 75 4.50 18.92 3.75
N ALA A 76 3.17 18.82 3.68
CA ALA A 76 2.37 19.65 2.78
C ALA A 76 2.43 21.13 3.16
N SER A 77 2.47 21.46 4.46
CA SER A 77 2.59 22.86 4.90
C SER A 77 3.88 23.51 4.40
N GLU A 78 5.00 22.78 4.48
CA GLU A 78 6.31 23.24 4.01
C GLU A 78 6.38 23.27 2.47
N GLN A 79 5.98 22.18 1.81
CA GLN A 79 6.10 22.04 0.36
C GLN A 79 5.14 22.95 -0.42
N LEU A 80 4.02 23.37 0.16
CA LEU A 80 3.06 24.28 -0.48
C LEU A 80 3.33 25.76 -0.21
N GLN A 81 4.24 26.10 0.70
CA GLN A 81 4.57 27.49 1.01
C GLN A 81 4.92 28.28 -0.27
N ASP A 82 4.31 29.46 -0.43
CA ASP A 82 4.48 30.37 -1.57
C ASP A 82 4.12 29.81 -2.97
N THR A 83 3.44 28.67 -3.05
CA THR A 83 2.96 28.10 -4.33
C THR A 83 1.65 28.72 -4.81
N GLY A 84 0.87 29.31 -3.91
CA GLY A 84 -0.50 29.76 -4.16
C GLY A 84 -1.56 28.66 -3.98
N ILE A 85 -1.17 27.47 -3.51
CA ILE A 85 -2.06 26.36 -3.16
C ILE A 85 -2.26 26.36 -1.64
N THR A 86 -3.52 26.31 -1.20
CA THR A 86 -3.89 26.24 0.22
C THR A 86 -3.97 24.80 0.68
N LEU A 87 -3.36 24.47 1.82
CA LEU A 87 -3.51 23.16 2.44
C LEU A 87 -4.87 23.02 3.14
N PHE A 88 -5.61 21.99 2.80
CA PHE A 88 -6.80 21.51 3.50
C PHE A 88 -6.44 20.20 4.23
N LYS A 89 -6.53 20.23 5.55
CA LYS A 89 -6.18 19.09 6.42
C LYS A 89 -7.35 18.11 6.45
N ASP A 90 -7.37 17.15 5.54
CA ASP A 90 -8.49 16.25 5.33
C ASP A 90 -8.86 15.46 6.61
N ARG A 91 -10.13 15.06 6.71
CA ARG A 91 -10.73 14.33 7.84
C ARG A 91 -10.76 15.06 9.18
N LEU A 92 -10.31 16.31 9.26
CA LEU A 92 -10.60 17.14 10.43
C LEU A 92 -12.05 17.67 10.35
N PRO A 93 -12.77 17.74 11.47
CA PRO A 93 -14.19 18.15 11.48
C PRO A 93 -14.48 19.50 10.82
N ASP A 94 -13.53 20.44 10.88
CA ASP A 94 -13.70 21.80 10.37
C ASP A 94 -13.19 21.98 8.93
N THR A 95 -12.59 20.95 8.33
CA THR A 95 -12.07 21.04 6.96
C THR A 95 -13.19 20.76 5.96
N PRO A 96 -13.52 21.69 5.04
CA PRO A 96 -14.55 21.44 4.03
C PRO A 96 -14.08 20.34 3.07
N THR A 97 -15.02 19.53 2.63
CA THR A 97 -14.81 18.63 1.49
C THR A 97 -14.54 19.43 0.22
N ILE A 98 -13.96 18.78 -0.80
CA ILE A 98 -13.71 19.41 -2.11
C ILE A 98 -15.00 20.03 -2.69
N ALA A 99 -16.12 19.30 -2.61
CA ALA A 99 -17.40 19.79 -3.11
C ALA A 99 -17.93 20.99 -2.32
N GLU A 100 -17.83 20.99 -1.00
CA GLU A 100 -18.22 22.13 -0.16
C GLU A 100 -17.40 23.38 -0.48
N TRP A 101 -16.08 23.25 -0.54
CA TRP A 101 -15.21 24.36 -0.90
C TRP A 101 -15.49 24.89 -2.30
N LEU A 102 -15.69 24.01 -3.29
CA LEU A 102 -16.05 24.42 -4.64
C LEU A 102 -17.39 25.15 -4.68
N GLY A 103 -18.38 24.71 -3.90
CA GLY A 103 -19.68 25.38 -3.79
C GLY A 103 -19.60 26.80 -3.19
N GLU A 104 -18.57 27.11 -2.42
CA GLU A 104 -18.34 28.45 -1.86
C GLU A 104 -17.62 29.39 -2.83
N VAL A 105 -16.81 28.85 -3.74
CA VAL A 105 -15.92 29.65 -4.61
C VAL A 105 -16.35 29.71 -6.08
N LEU A 106 -17.26 28.85 -6.50
CA LEU A 106 -17.80 28.80 -7.87
C LEU A 106 -19.25 29.30 -7.93
N HIS A 107 -19.74 29.54 -9.14
CA HIS A 107 -21.12 29.91 -9.39
C HIS A 107 -21.98 28.70 -9.78
N SER A 108 -23.28 28.77 -9.48
CA SER A 108 -24.26 27.78 -9.93
C SER A 108 -24.18 27.59 -11.45
N GLY A 109 -24.15 26.33 -11.89
CA GLY A 109 -23.99 25.91 -13.28
C GLY A 109 -22.54 25.84 -13.78
N ASP A 110 -21.55 26.23 -12.96
CA ASP A 110 -20.14 26.08 -13.33
C ASP A 110 -19.76 24.59 -13.49
N LYS A 111 -18.85 24.34 -14.44
CA LYS A 111 -18.35 23.00 -14.74
C LYS A 111 -17.05 22.72 -14.01
N VAL A 112 -16.97 21.58 -13.35
CA VAL A 112 -15.78 21.06 -12.67
C VAL A 112 -15.22 19.92 -13.51
N GLY A 113 -13.99 20.07 -13.99
CA GLY A 113 -13.32 19.09 -14.84
C GLY A 113 -12.54 18.05 -14.04
N ILE A 114 -12.52 16.83 -14.58
CA ILE A 114 -11.63 15.73 -14.20
C ILE A 114 -11.03 15.10 -15.45
N ASP A 115 -9.90 14.39 -15.31
CA ASP A 115 -9.43 13.42 -16.31
C ASP A 115 -10.03 12.04 -15.98
N GLY A 116 -10.86 11.53 -16.88
CA GLY A 116 -11.52 10.24 -16.71
C GLY A 116 -10.57 9.04 -16.66
N TRP A 117 -9.33 9.18 -17.15
CA TRP A 117 -8.34 8.12 -17.08
C TRP A 117 -7.79 7.92 -15.68
N VAL A 118 -7.72 8.96 -14.84
CA VAL A 118 -7.14 8.88 -13.49
C VAL A 118 -8.16 9.15 -12.38
N ASN A 119 -9.45 8.92 -12.64
CA ASN A 119 -10.50 8.97 -11.64
C ASN A 119 -11.35 7.72 -11.75
N THR A 120 -11.62 7.05 -10.63
CA THR A 120 -12.41 5.81 -10.62
C THR A 120 -13.90 6.07 -10.79
N VAL A 121 -14.65 5.07 -11.26
CA VAL A 121 -16.12 5.16 -11.35
C VAL A 121 -16.74 5.53 -10.00
N ALA A 122 -16.28 4.89 -8.92
CA ALA A 122 -16.79 5.14 -7.57
C ALA A 122 -16.56 6.60 -7.12
N GLU A 123 -15.37 7.15 -7.37
CA GLU A 123 -15.04 8.54 -7.04
C GLU A 123 -15.85 9.51 -7.89
N VAL A 124 -15.96 9.27 -9.19
CA VAL A 124 -16.72 10.15 -10.10
C VAL A 124 -18.20 10.17 -9.72
N GLU A 125 -18.81 9.03 -9.40
CA GLU A 125 -20.20 8.96 -8.96
C GLU A 125 -20.43 9.70 -7.63
N SER A 126 -19.56 9.49 -6.64
CA SER A 126 -19.60 10.17 -5.34
C SER A 126 -19.42 11.69 -5.46
N LEU A 127 -18.43 12.10 -6.25
CA LEU A 127 -18.11 13.49 -6.50
C LEU A 127 -19.23 14.19 -7.28
N ARG A 128 -19.85 13.51 -8.25
CA ARG A 128 -21.00 14.05 -8.98
C ARG A 128 -22.17 14.36 -8.06
N ILE A 129 -22.56 13.40 -7.20
CA ILE A 129 -23.63 13.61 -6.22
C ILE A 129 -23.31 14.81 -5.32
N SER A 130 -22.06 14.89 -4.85
CA SER A 130 -21.63 15.96 -3.93
C SER A 130 -21.63 17.33 -4.62
N LEU A 131 -21.19 17.42 -5.88
CA LEU A 131 -21.16 18.67 -6.65
C LEU A 131 -22.55 19.10 -7.11
N ASP A 132 -23.42 18.16 -7.51
CA ASP A 132 -24.80 18.44 -7.89
C ASP A 132 -25.56 19.09 -6.72
N SER A 133 -25.29 18.67 -5.48
CA SER A 133 -25.85 19.28 -4.27
C SER A 133 -25.44 20.76 -4.05
N LYS A 134 -24.41 21.21 -4.77
CA LYS A 134 -23.90 22.58 -4.79
C LYS A 134 -24.23 23.31 -6.10
N GLU A 135 -25.10 22.72 -6.93
CA GLU A 135 -25.48 23.23 -8.26
C GLU A 135 -24.29 23.32 -9.24
N LEU A 136 -23.28 22.46 -9.08
CA LEU A 136 -22.09 22.39 -9.95
C LEU A 136 -22.14 21.14 -10.83
N GLN A 137 -21.57 21.21 -12.03
CA GLN A 137 -21.60 20.12 -13.01
C GLN A 137 -20.25 19.43 -13.15
N LEU A 138 -20.16 18.15 -12.82
CA LEU A 138 -18.95 17.36 -13.05
C LEU A 138 -18.85 16.94 -14.53
N VAL A 139 -17.72 17.23 -15.18
CA VAL A 139 -17.43 16.87 -16.58
C VAL A 139 -16.08 16.16 -16.70
N SER A 140 -16.02 15.11 -17.52
CA SER A 140 -14.76 14.48 -17.94
C SER A 140 -14.20 15.26 -19.13
N VAL A 141 -12.92 15.56 -19.10
CA VAL A 141 -12.18 16.23 -20.19
C VAL A 141 -10.88 15.48 -20.47
N ASP A 142 -10.25 15.77 -21.61
CA ASP A 142 -8.94 15.19 -21.95
C ASP A 142 -7.88 15.56 -20.90
N ASP A 143 -6.90 14.67 -20.73
CA ASP A 143 -5.74 14.87 -19.86
C ASP A 143 -5.00 16.18 -20.24
N PRO A 144 -5.02 17.22 -19.38
CA PRO A 144 -4.34 18.48 -19.67
C PRO A 144 -2.82 18.31 -19.71
N PHE A 145 -2.25 17.35 -18.98
CA PHE A 145 -0.80 17.21 -18.83
C PHE A 145 -0.12 16.72 -20.10
N ASN A 146 -0.85 16.06 -21.00
CA ASN A 146 -0.37 15.77 -22.36
C ASN A 146 0.03 17.02 -23.16
N LEU A 147 -0.59 18.17 -22.87
CA LEU A 147 -0.29 19.44 -23.52
C LEU A 147 0.63 20.34 -22.68
N LEU A 148 0.49 20.26 -21.35
CA LEU A 148 1.12 21.22 -20.43
C LEU A 148 2.49 20.76 -19.88
N TRP A 149 2.74 19.45 -19.85
CA TRP A 149 3.97 18.86 -19.32
C TRP A 149 4.90 18.47 -20.48
N GLU A 150 5.68 19.45 -20.96
CA GLU A 150 6.54 19.30 -22.15
C GLU A 150 7.58 18.17 -22.01
N ASP A 151 8.13 17.98 -20.81
CA ASP A 151 9.11 16.97 -20.44
C ASP A 151 8.48 15.81 -19.64
N ARG A 152 7.21 15.46 -19.93
CA ARG A 152 6.52 14.35 -19.25
C ARG A 152 7.30 13.04 -19.45
N PRO A 153 7.63 12.31 -18.36
CA PRO A 153 8.30 11.02 -18.46
C PRO A 153 7.51 10.06 -19.36
N PRO A 154 8.17 9.22 -20.17
CA PRO A 154 7.47 8.22 -20.97
C PRO A 154 6.83 7.14 -20.08
N LEU A 155 5.93 6.34 -20.65
CA LEU A 155 5.45 5.15 -19.98
C LEU A 155 6.62 4.18 -19.71
N PRO A 156 6.67 3.55 -18.51
CA PRO A 156 7.64 2.50 -18.20
C PRO A 156 7.74 1.41 -19.27
N GLN A 157 8.98 1.04 -19.59
CA GLN A 157 9.34 0.10 -20.66
C GLN A 157 9.89 -1.22 -20.13
N SER A 158 9.78 -1.48 -18.82
CA SER A 158 10.31 -2.70 -18.22
C SER A 158 9.56 -3.92 -18.76
N SER A 159 10.31 -4.91 -19.26
CA SER A 159 9.72 -6.16 -19.72
C SER A 159 9.19 -6.98 -18.54
N PRO A 160 7.94 -7.48 -18.59
CA PRO A 160 7.49 -8.46 -17.61
C PRO A 160 8.26 -9.77 -17.76
N PHE A 161 8.25 -10.59 -16.72
CA PHE A 161 8.82 -11.93 -16.69
C PHE A 161 7.84 -12.92 -16.07
N ILE A 162 8.04 -14.21 -16.35
CA ILE A 162 7.16 -15.29 -15.89
C ILE A 162 7.52 -15.63 -14.45
N LEU A 163 6.52 -15.74 -13.57
CA LEU A 163 6.66 -16.29 -12.23
C LEU A 163 6.42 -17.82 -12.29
N PRO A 164 7.45 -18.65 -12.04
CA PRO A 164 7.32 -20.11 -12.06
C PRO A 164 6.22 -20.68 -11.14
N LEU A 165 5.75 -21.89 -11.46
CA LEU A 165 4.77 -22.62 -10.64
C LEU A 165 5.30 -23.01 -9.25
N GLU A 166 6.62 -23.17 -9.11
CA GLU A 166 7.26 -23.41 -7.81
C GLU A 166 7.04 -22.28 -6.80
N TYR A 167 6.74 -21.07 -7.26
CA TYR A 167 6.41 -19.91 -6.41
C TYR A 167 4.91 -19.60 -6.42
N SER A 168 4.23 -19.75 -7.57
CA SER A 168 2.81 -19.36 -7.70
C SER A 168 1.82 -20.44 -7.29
N GLY A 169 2.19 -21.73 -7.33
CA GLY A 169 1.34 -22.86 -6.92
C GLY A 169 0.12 -23.18 -7.79
N MET A 170 -0.28 -22.27 -8.68
CA MET A 170 -1.45 -22.42 -9.56
C MET A 170 -1.16 -21.84 -10.93
N SER A 171 -1.56 -22.55 -11.99
CA SER A 171 -1.29 -22.14 -13.37
C SER A 171 -2.18 -20.98 -13.82
N CYS A 172 -1.70 -20.22 -14.82
CA CYS A 172 -2.50 -19.17 -15.47
C CYS A 172 -3.82 -19.74 -16.03
N SER A 173 -3.79 -20.93 -16.63
CA SER A 173 -4.99 -21.59 -17.16
C SER A 173 -6.03 -21.90 -16.07
N ASP A 174 -5.58 -22.38 -14.90
CA ASP A 174 -6.49 -22.67 -13.78
C ASP A 174 -7.08 -21.38 -13.20
N LYS A 175 -6.26 -20.34 -13.08
CA LYS A 175 -6.72 -19.01 -12.63
C LYS A 175 -7.77 -18.42 -13.58
N LEU A 176 -7.54 -18.49 -14.89
CA LEU A 176 -8.52 -18.07 -15.90
C LEU A 176 -9.82 -18.87 -15.80
N THR A 177 -9.75 -20.16 -15.46
CA THR A 177 -10.94 -20.98 -15.24
C THR A 177 -11.76 -20.47 -14.06
N LEU A 178 -11.13 -20.18 -12.92
CA LEU A 178 -11.80 -19.61 -11.75
C LEU A 178 -12.45 -18.24 -12.04
N VAL A 179 -11.78 -17.40 -12.84
CA VAL A 179 -12.34 -16.11 -13.26
C VAL A 179 -13.58 -16.31 -14.14
N ARG A 180 -13.53 -17.24 -15.10
CA ARG A 180 -14.68 -17.57 -15.97
C ARG A 180 -15.86 -18.18 -15.21
N GLU A 181 -15.59 -19.00 -14.19
CA GLU A 181 -16.64 -19.48 -13.28
C GLU A 181 -17.31 -18.32 -12.54
N SER A 182 -16.57 -17.28 -12.15
CA SER A 182 -17.15 -16.06 -11.58
C SER A 182 -17.98 -15.28 -12.60
N LEU A 183 -17.52 -15.16 -13.84
CA LEU A 183 -18.29 -14.52 -14.92
C LEU A 183 -19.65 -15.21 -15.12
N CYS A 184 -19.67 -16.55 -15.14
CA CYS A 184 -20.90 -17.33 -15.25
C CYS A 184 -21.86 -17.06 -14.08
N ARG A 185 -21.35 -17.05 -12.84
CA ARG A 185 -22.15 -16.77 -11.64
C ARG A 185 -22.72 -15.34 -11.65
N ASN A 186 -21.93 -14.38 -12.14
CA ASN A 186 -22.31 -12.97 -12.19
C ASN A 186 -23.12 -12.61 -13.45
N GLN A 187 -23.36 -13.57 -14.35
CA GLN A 187 -24.09 -13.37 -15.61
C GLN A 187 -23.44 -12.29 -16.50
N ALA A 188 -22.11 -12.26 -16.52
CA ALA A 188 -21.30 -11.35 -17.32
C ALA A 188 -20.69 -12.07 -18.55
N ASP A 189 -20.77 -11.45 -19.72
CA ASP A 189 -20.18 -11.99 -20.95
C ASP A 189 -18.65 -11.76 -21.00
N GLY A 190 -18.17 -10.71 -20.32
CA GLY A 190 -16.74 -10.44 -20.09
C GLY A 190 -16.48 -9.60 -18.86
N ILE A 191 -15.20 -9.50 -18.47
CA ILE A 191 -14.70 -8.67 -17.37
C ILE A 191 -13.44 -7.93 -17.80
N LEU A 192 -13.36 -6.64 -17.47
CA LEU A 192 -12.13 -5.88 -17.56
C LEU A 192 -11.42 -5.89 -16.21
N ILE A 193 -10.16 -6.30 -16.21
CA ILE A 193 -9.26 -6.18 -15.08
C ILE A 193 -8.34 -4.99 -15.34
N SER A 194 -8.48 -3.98 -14.49
CA SER A 194 -7.68 -2.74 -14.54
C SER A 194 -6.58 -2.68 -13.49
N ALA A 195 -6.73 -3.40 -12.37
CA ALA A 195 -5.73 -3.41 -11.30
C ALA A 195 -4.52 -4.26 -11.69
N LEU A 196 -3.31 -3.69 -11.63
CA LEU A 196 -2.10 -4.31 -12.17
C LEU A 196 -1.68 -5.58 -11.41
N ASP A 197 -1.91 -5.62 -10.11
CA ASP A 197 -1.62 -6.77 -9.24
C ASP A 197 -2.53 -7.96 -9.57
N GLU A 198 -3.80 -7.71 -9.92
CA GLU A 198 -4.73 -8.75 -10.38
C GLU A 198 -4.32 -9.32 -11.74
N ILE A 199 -3.85 -8.47 -12.66
CA ILE A 199 -3.34 -8.91 -13.97
C ILE A 199 -2.08 -9.76 -13.77
N ALA A 200 -1.12 -9.27 -12.99
CA ALA A 200 0.11 -9.98 -12.65
C ALA A 200 -0.17 -11.34 -12.00
N TRP A 201 -1.11 -11.40 -11.04
CA TRP A 201 -1.51 -12.65 -10.40
C TRP A 201 -2.17 -13.63 -11.37
N THR A 202 -3.12 -13.15 -12.19
CA THR A 202 -3.89 -14.00 -13.12
C THR A 202 -2.98 -14.64 -14.15
N LEU A 203 -2.02 -13.88 -14.68
CA LEU A 203 -1.13 -14.31 -15.75
C LEU A 203 0.14 -15.01 -15.26
N ASN A 204 0.38 -15.10 -13.95
CA ASN A 204 1.68 -15.48 -13.38
C ASN A 204 2.84 -14.71 -14.04
N LEU A 205 2.63 -13.42 -14.26
CA LEU A 205 3.66 -12.51 -14.74
C LEU A 205 3.98 -11.50 -13.63
N ARG A 206 5.20 -10.99 -13.64
CA ARG A 206 5.67 -9.90 -12.76
C ARG A 206 6.40 -8.87 -13.58
N GLY A 207 6.47 -7.65 -13.07
CA GLY A 207 7.11 -6.52 -13.74
C GLY A 207 7.86 -5.64 -12.77
N ASN A 208 8.30 -4.48 -13.24
CA ASN A 208 8.98 -3.46 -12.45
C ASN A 208 8.69 -2.07 -13.01
N ASP A 209 7.43 -1.83 -13.40
CA ASP A 209 7.02 -0.51 -13.91
C ASP A 209 6.64 0.47 -12.80
N VAL A 210 6.22 -0.07 -11.66
CA VAL A 210 5.79 0.69 -10.49
C VAL A 210 6.82 0.46 -9.41
N HIS A 211 7.36 1.55 -8.85
CA HIS A 211 8.32 1.47 -7.76
C HIS A 211 7.76 0.61 -6.62
N CYS A 212 8.59 -0.29 -6.08
CA CYS A 212 8.27 -1.24 -5.01
C CYS A 212 7.20 -2.32 -5.30
N ASN A 213 6.41 -2.17 -6.37
CA ASN A 213 5.34 -3.09 -6.73
C ASN A 213 5.71 -3.87 -7.99
N PRO A 214 5.87 -5.21 -7.92
CA PRO A 214 6.38 -6.03 -9.03
C PRO A 214 5.30 -6.31 -10.10
N VAL A 215 4.71 -5.24 -10.62
CA VAL A 215 3.61 -5.23 -11.59
C VAL A 215 4.02 -4.53 -12.88
N PHE A 216 3.18 -4.66 -13.91
CA PHE A 216 3.44 -4.06 -15.22
C PHE A 216 2.17 -3.41 -15.78
N ILE A 217 2.32 -2.19 -16.30
CA ILE A 217 1.24 -1.39 -16.89
C ILE A 217 0.61 -2.17 -18.04
N SER A 218 -0.67 -2.51 -17.85
CA SER A 218 -1.47 -3.29 -18.78
C SER A 218 -2.95 -3.28 -18.40
N TYR A 219 -3.82 -3.71 -19.32
CA TYR A 219 -5.18 -4.13 -19.03
C TYR A 219 -5.38 -5.59 -19.46
N LEU A 220 -6.27 -6.32 -18.78
CA LEU A 220 -6.64 -7.68 -19.18
C LEU A 220 -8.15 -7.77 -19.34
N PHE A 221 -8.61 -8.13 -20.54
CA PHE A 221 -10.02 -8.38 -20.82
C PHE A 221 -10.24 -9.88 -20.98
N ILE A 222 -11.16 -10.44 -20.22
CA ILE A 222 -11.45 -11.89 -20.20
C ILE A 222 -12.92 -12.09 -20.56
N THR A 223 -13.18 -12.99 -21.51
CA THR A 223 -14.52 -13.49 -21.82
C THR A 223 -14.63 -14.97 -21.43
N GLN A 224 -15.80 -15.55 -21.68
CA GLN A 224 -16.02 -16.99 -21.48
C GLN A 224 -15.05 -17.88 -22.29
N THR A 225 -14.53 -17.39 -23.42
CA THR A 225 -13.71 -18.17 -24.36
C THR A 225 -12.31 -17.61 -24.55
N ASP A 226 -12.15 -16.29 -24.46
CA ASP A 226 -10.93 -15.60 -24.86
C ASP A 226 -10.35 -14.77 -23.71
N ALA A 227 -9.07 -14.43 -23.83
CA ALA A 227 -8.41 -13.46 -22.95
C ALA A 227 -7.48 -12.59 -23.81
N THR A 228 -7.48 -11.28 -23.58
CA THR A 228 -6.65 -10.31 -24.31
C THR A 228 -5.92 -9.40 -23.32
N LEU A 229 -4.59 -9.44 -23.38
CA LEU A 229 -3.70 -8.55 -22.65
C LEU A 229 -3.37 -7.32 -23.51
N TYR A 230 -3.70 -6.14 -23.00
CA TYR A 230 -3.36 -4.86 -23.60
C TYR A 230 -2.09 -4.32 -22.94
N ILE A 231 -1.00 -4.28 -23.68
CA ILE A 231 0.34 -3.92 -23.17
C ILE A 231 1.16 -3.32 -24.32
N LEU A 232 2.11 -2.44 -24.01
CA LEU A 232 3.04 -1.93 -25.01
C LEU A 232 3.80 -3.09 -25.68
N PRO A 233 3.74 -3.23 -27.03
CA PRO A 233 4.35 -4.36 -27.75
C PRO A 233 5.86 -4.50 -27.52
N GLU A 234 6.55 -3.39 -27.25
CA GLU A 234 7.99 -3.29 -27.01
C GLU A 234 8.41 -4.02 -25.73
N LYS A 235 7.50 -4.12 -24.74
CA LYS A 235 7.79 -4.77 -23.45
C LYS A 235 7.82 -6.29 -23.57
N LEU A 236 7.19 -6.86 -24.59
CA LEU A 236 7.00 -8.30 -24.72
C LEU A 236 8.21 -8.99 -25.35
N THR A 237 9.00 -9.66 -24.51
CA THR A 237 10.10 -10.54 -24.92
C THR A 237 9.58 -11.76 -25.69
N ALA A 238 10.46 -12.46 -26.41
CA ALA A 238 10.10 -13.68 -27.14
C ALA A 238 9.57 -14.78 -26.20
N GLU A 239 10.16 -14.89 -24.99
CA GLU A 239 9.75 -15.85 -23.97
C GLU A 239 8.34 -15.57 -23.45
N VAL A 240 8.04 -14.32 -23.09
CA VAL A 240 6.70 -13.94 -22.62
C VAL A 240 5.66 -14.11 -23.72
N LYS A 241 5.98 -13.76 -24.97
CA LYS A 241 5.08 -13.99 -26.12
C LYS A 241 4.75 -15.47 -26.30
N ALA A 242 5.75 -16.35 -26.19
CA ALA A 242 5.55 -17.79 -26.27
C ALA A 242 4.68 -18.30 -25.11
N TYR A 243 4.93 -17.83 -23.89
CA TYR A 243 4.13 -18.18 -22.71
C TYR A 243 2.67 -17.75 -22.83
N LEU A 244 2.40 -16.52 -23.25
CA LEU A 244 1.04 -16.01 -23.46
C LEU A 244 0.32 -16.81 -24.55
N THR A 245 1.00 -17.13 -25.65
CA THR A 245 0.47 -17.97 -26.73
C THR A 245 0.12 -19.37 -26.23
N GLN A 246 1.00 -19.99 -25.43
CA GLN A 246 0.76 -21.31 -24.83
C GLN A 246 -0.47 -21.32 -23.91
N ASN A 247 -0.71 -20.22 -23.20
CA ASN A 247 -1.89 -20.04 -22.35
C ASN A 247 -3.11 -19.44 -23.08
N GLN A 248 -3.06 -19.36 -24.42
CA GLN A 248 -4.16 -18.86 -25.27
C GLN A 248 -4.58 -17.42 -24.95
N ILE A 249 -3.62 -16.57 -24.59
CA ILE A 249 -3.83 -15.16 -24.34
C ILE A 249 -3.38 -14.36 -25.55
N GLN A 250 -4.31 -13.58 -26.11
CA GLN A 250 -4.03 -12.66 -27.20
C GLN A 250 -3.36 -11.39 -26.66
N THR A 251 -2.59 -10.70 -27.48
CA THR A 251 -1.99 -9.41 -27.10
C THR A 251 -2.40 -8.31 -28.06
N LYS A 252 -2.69 -7.12 -27.52
CA LYS A 252 -2.93 -5.89 -28.27
C LYS A 252 -2.14 -4.74 -27.63
N ASP A 253 -1.98 -3.65 -28.38
CA ASP A 253 -1.35 -2.44 -27.86
C ASP A 253 -2.15 -1.89 -26.67
N TYR A 254 -1.45 -1.32 -25.67
CA TYR A 254 -2.06 -0.74 -24.48
C TYR A 254 -3.14 0.29 -24.80
N THR A 255 -2.97 1.05 -25.90
CA THR A 255 -3.87 2.12 -26.32
C THR A 255 -5.16 1.63 -26.99
N GLU A 256 -5.23 0.37 -27.42
CA GLU A 256 -6.38 -0.18 -28.16
C GLU A 256 -7.56 -0.56 -27.26
N ILE A 257 -7.38 -0.59 -25.93
CA ILE A 257 -8.42 -1.05 -24.98
C ILE A 257 -9.71 -0.23 -25.08
N GLU A 258 -9.61 1.10 -25.19
CA GLU A 258 -10.79 1.96 -25.27
C GLU A 258 -11.60 1.68 -26.54
N ASN A 259 -10.90 1.59 -27.67
CA ASN A 259 -11.50 1.30 -28.97
C ASN A 259 -12.16 -0.09 -29.01
N ASP A 260 -11.51 -1.10 -28.43
CA ASP A 260 -12.09 -2.45 -28.32
C ASP A 260 -13.34 -2.47 -27.44
N LEU A 261 -13.34 -1.75 -26.31
CA LEU A 261 -14.53 -1.63 -25.46
C LEU A 261 -15.67 -0.91 -26.20
N LEU A 262 -15.41 0.16 -26.95
CA LEU A 262 -16.41 0.83 -27.78
C LEU A 262 -17.02 -0.08 -28.86
N GLN A 263 -16.26 -1.06 -29.35
CA GLN A 263 -16.67 -1.95 -30.43
C GLN A 263 -17.15 -3.33 -29.95
N TYR A 264 -17.12 -3.59 -28.64
CA TYR A 264 -17.49 -4.88 -28.06
C TYR A 264 -18.89 -5.33 -28.48
N LYS A 265 -19.05 -6.64 -28.70
CA LYS A 265 -20.27 -7.25 -29.26
C LYS A 265 -21.03 -8.13 -28.28
N GLY A 266 -20.50 -8.37 -27.08
CA GLY A 266 -21.24 -9.05 -26.01
C GLY A 266 -22.26 -8.12 -25.37
N ASN A 267 -23.19 -8.68 -24.60
CA ASN A 267 -24.30 -7.93 -24.00
C ASN A 267 -23.92 -7.27 -22.68
N SER A 268 -23.02 -7.88 -21.91
CA SER A 268 -22.66 -7.40 -20.57
C SER A 268 -21.16 -7.46 -20.28
N ILE A 269 -20.67 -6.44 -19.57
CA ILE A 269 -19.28 -6.38 -19.07
C ILE A 269 -19.32 -6.14 -17.56
N GLN A 270 -18.61 -6.98 -16.81
CA GLN A 270 -18.32 -6.70 -15.40
C GLN A 270 -17.14 -5.73 -15.30
N LEU A 271 -17.31 -4.67 -14.51
CA LEU A 271 -16.28 -3.69 -14.19
C LEU A 271 -16.21 -3.47 -12.67
N SER A 272 -14.99 -3.34 -12.15
CA SER A 272 -14.80 -2.93 -10.75
C SER A 272 -15.19 -1.46 -10.59
N PRO A 273 -15.78 -1.04 -9.46
CA PRO A 273 -15.99 0.38 -9.17
C PRO A 273 -14.69 1.21 -9.17
N GLU A 274 -13.53 0.55 -8.99
CA GLU A 274 -12.19 1.11 -9.04
C GLU A 274 -11.60 1.21 -10.47
N THR A 275 -12.32 0.76 -11.50
CA THR A 275 -11.91 1.00 -12.90
C THR A 275 -12.00 2.49 -13.20
N ASN A 276 -11.09 3.00 -14.04
CA ASN A 276 -11.13 4.40 -14.45
C ASN A 276 -12.40 4.74 -15.24
N TYR A 277 -12.83 5.99 -15.13
CA TYR A 277 -14.09 6.46 -15.66
C TYR A 277 -14.13 6.46 -17.20
N THR A 278 -13.00 6.72 -17.88
CA THR A 278 -12.93 6.69 -19.36
C THR A 278 -13.30 5.31 -19.91
N LEU A 279 -12.68 4.25 -19.39
CA LEU A 279 -12.97 2.89 -19.85
C LEU A 279 -14.39 2.44 -19.47
N TYR A 280 -14.90 2.90 -18.33
CA TYR A 280 -16.31 2.70 -17.97
C TYR A 280 -17.27 3.35 -18.99
N GLN A 281 -17.01 4.59 -19.42
CA GLN A 281 -17.83 5.27 -20.42
C GLN A 281 -17.76 4.56 -21.79
N ALA A 282 -16.56 4.15 -22.20
CA ALA A 282 -16.34 3.40 -23.43
C ALA A 282 -17.14 2.08 -23.43
N ALA A 283 -16.99 1.28 -22.38
CA ALA A 283 -17.71 0.01 -22.23
C ALA A 283 -19.24 0.20 -22.15
N SER A 284 -19.71 1.26 -21.48
CA SER A 284 -21.14 1.56 -21.35
C SER A 284 -21.82 1.92 -22.68
N THR A 285 -21.04 2.24 -23.72
CA THR A 285 -21.56 2.55 -25.06
C THR A 285 -21.94 1.29 -25.84
N SER A 286 -21.27 0.16 -25.56
CA SER A 286 -21.42 -1.08 -26.32
C SER A 286 -22.11 -2.21 -25.55
N ALA A 287 -22.09 -2.18 -24.21
CA ALA A 287 -22.64 -3.23 -23.36
C ALA A 287 -23.26 -2.71 -22.06
N SER A 288 -24.10 -3.53 -21.43
CA SER A 288 -24.60 -3.29 -20.07
C SER A 288 -23.51 -3.53 -19.04
N ILE A 289 -23.29 -2.58 -18.13
CA ILE A 289 -22.26 -2.71 -17.10
C ILE A 289 -22.79 -3.38 -15.84
N ILE A 290 -22.11 -4.44 -15.41
CA ILE A 290 -22.27 -5.08 -14.10
C ILE A 290 -21.18 -4.51 -13.18
N LYS A 291 -21.52 -3.49 -12.40
CA LYS A 291 -20.59 -2.87 -11.45
C LYS A 291 -20.42 -3.75 -10.22
N GLN A 292 -19.34 -4.52 -10.15
CA GLN A 292 -19.02 -5.40 -9.03
C GLN A 292 -17.50 -5.50 -8.84
N PRO A 293 -17.00 -5.61 -7.59
CA PRO A 293 -15.58 -5.85 -7.35
C PRO A 293 -15.05 -7.06 -8.14
N SER A 294 -13.81 -6.98 -8.57
CA SER A 294 -13.16 -8.11 -9.22
C SER A 294 -13.14 -9.35 -8.31
N PRO A 295 -13.47 -10.55 -8.85
CA PRO A 295 -13.36 -11.78 -8.08
C PRO A 295 -11.91 -12.13 -7.74
N ILE A 296 -10.94 -11.63 -8.53
CA ILE A 296 -9.52 -11.90 -8.34
C ILE A 296 -9.03 -11.37 -6.99
N ARG A 297 -9.62 -10.26 -6.49
CA ARG A 297 -9.32 -9.71 -5.16
C ARG A 297 -9.40 -10.75 -4.07
N ILE A 298 -10.47 -11.56 -4.04
CA ILE A 298 -10.65 -12.62 -3.05
C ILE A 298 -9.78 -13.83 -3.37
N LEU A 299 -9.70 -14.21 -4.65
CA LEU A 299 -8.93 -15.38 -5.09
C LEU A 299 -7.45 -15.28 -4.72
N LYS A 300 -6.83 -14.08 -4.84
CA LYS A 300 -5.43 -13.87 -4.47
C LYS A 300 -5.22 -13.54 -3.00
N ALA A 301 -6.24 -12.99 -2.32
CA ALA A 301 -6.13 -12.67 -0.91
C ALA A 301 -5.96 -13.92 -0.04
N VAL A 302 -6.53 -15.06 -0.46
CA VAL A 302 -6.37 -16.38 0.18
C VAL A 302 -5.23 -17.15 -0.48
N LYS A 303 -4.10 -17.26 0.22
CA LYS A 303 -2.87 -17.82 -0.34
C LYS A 303 -2.96 -19.34 -0.39
N ASN A 304 -2.50 -19.94 -1.49
CA ASN A 304 -2.40 -21.39 -1.60
C ASN A 304 -1.19 -21.94 -0.81
N GLU A 305 -1.07 -23.25 -0.67
CA GLU A 305 0.00 -23.86 0.13
C GLU A 305 1.42 -23.50 -0.35
N THR A 306 1.63 -23.31 -1.66
CA THR A 306 2.92 -22.90 -2.21
C THR A 306 3.23 -21.47 -1.82
N GLU A 307 2.27 -20.55 -1.99
CA GLU A 307 2.41 -19.14 -1.62
C GLU A 307 2.63 -19.00 -0.10
N ILE A 308 1.90 -19.77 0.73
CA ILE A 308 2.09 -19.79 2.19
C ILE A 308 3.51 -20.26 2.54
N LYS A 309 4.00 -21.34 1.93
CA LYS A 309 5.38 -21.82 2.14
C LYS A 309 6.39 -20.75 1.72
N GLY A 310 6.15 -20.08 0.60
CA GLY A 310 6.95 -18.96 0.13
C GLY A 310 7.07 -17.85 1.18
N PHE A 311 5.94 -17.37 1.72
CA PHE A 311 5.93 -16.36 2.78
C PHE A 311 6.77 -16.77 4.00
N HIS A 312 6.67 -18.02 4.44
CA HIS A 312 7.49 -18.52 5.54
C HIS A 312 8.99 -18.43 5.21
N GLN A 313 9.39 -18.81 3.99
CA GLN A 313 10.79 -18.74 3.60
C GLN A 313 11.27 -17.29 3.41
N ALA A 314 10.44 -16.41 2.86
CA ALA A 314 10.72 -14.98 2.73
C ALA A 314 10.98 -14.33 4.08
N MET A 315 10.15 -14.63 5.09
CA MET A 315 10.30 -14.10 6.44
C MET A 315 11.54 -14.63 7.16
N VAL A 316 11.99 -15.85 6.84
CA VAL A 316 13.24 -16.38 7.38
C VAL A 316 14.44 -15.61 6.81
N ARG A 317 14.48 -15.37 5.49
CA ARG A 317 15.55 -14.59 4.85
C ARG A 317 15.58 -13.15 5.33
N ASP A 318 14.42 -12.51 5.38
CA ASP A 318 14.29 -11.15 5.88
C ASP A 318 14.67 -11.06 7.36
N GLY A 319 14.30 -12.06 8.16
CA GLY A 319 14.71 -12.18 9.55
C GLY A 319 16.23 -12.27 9.74
N VAL A 320 16.93 -13.03 8.90
CA VAL A 320 18.41 -13.06 8.91
C VAL A 320 19.00 -11.68 8.60
N ALA A 321 18.50 -11.00 7.57
CA ALA A 321 18.94 -9.65 7.23
C ALA A 321 18.67 -8.66 8.37
N MET A 322 17.50 -8.73 9.00
CA MET A 322 17.12 -7.89 10.15
C MET A 322 18.01 -8.14 11.37
N VAL A 323 18.32 -9.39 11.71
CA VAL A 323 19.23 -9.69 12.84
C VAL A 323 20.63 -9.12 12.59
N ARG A 324 21.18 -9.31 11.38
CA ARG A 324 22.46 -8.71 10.99
C ARG A 324 22.44 -7.19 11.04
N PHE A 325 21.32 -6.59 10.61
CA PHE A 325 21.13 -5.16 10.67
C PHE A 325 21.11 -4.65 12.13
N LEU A 326 20.38 -5.32 13.02
CA LEU A 326 20.32 -4.93 14.44
C LEU A 326 21.68 -5.02 15.13
N ILE A 327 22.47 -6.05 14.82
CA ILE A 327 23.87 -6.18 15.28
C ILE A 327 24.68 -4.98 14.81
N TRP A 328 24.70 -4.73 13.50
CA TRP A 328 25.43 -3.63 12.90
C TRP A 328 25.02 -2.28 13.51
N LEU A 329 23.72 -2.03 13.66
CA LEU A 329 23.20 -0.76 14.18
C LEU A 329 23.67 -0.53 15.62
N LYS A 330 23.54 -1.53 16.50
CA LYS A 330 23.96 -1.42 17.91
C LYS A 330 25.47 -1.20 18.06
N GLU A 331 26.28 -1.78 17.17
CA GLU A 331 27.73 -1.59 17.15
C GLU A 331 28.14 -0.21 16.62
N ASN A 332 27.47 0.30 15.58
CA ASN A 332 27.91 1.50 14.86
C ASN A 332 27.28 2.80 15.38
N VAL A 333 26.12 2.75 16.04
CA VAL A 333 25.47 3.95 16.59
C VAL A 333 26.34 4.70 17.60
N GLN A 334 27.22 3.98 18.30
CA GLN A 334 28.16 4.57 19.27
C GLN A 334 29.19 5.49 18.61
N SER A 335 29.44 5.33 17.32
CA SER A 335 30.38 6.19 16.58
C SER A 335 29.83 7.60 16.33
N GLY A 336 28.51 7.78 16.35
CA GLY A 336 27.85 9.04 16.01
C GLY A 336 28.00 9.45 14.54
N MET A 337 28.33 8.50 13.64
CA MET A 337 28.49 8.76 12.20
C MET A 337 27.30 8.31 11.36
N GLU A 338 26.47 7.41 11.88
CA GLU A 338 25.32 6.87 11.15
C GLU A 338 24.18 7.88 11.07
N THR A 339 23.43 7.83 9.98
CA THR A 339 22.28 8.69 9.70
C THR A 339 21.07 7.86 9.31
N GLU A 340 19.89 8.47 9.27
CA GLU A 340 18.67 7.79 8.81
C GLU A 340 18.83 7.22 7.38
N LEU A 341 19.54 7.94 6.50
CA LEU A 341 19.88 7.44 5.17
C LEU A 341 20.90 6.29 5.18
N SER A 342 21.86 6.27 6.12
CA SER A 342 22.81 5.16 6.19
C SER A 342 22.15 3.88 6.72
N VAL A 343 21.15 4.03 7.60
CA VAL A 343 20.28 2.94 8.06
C VAL A 343 19.55 2.29 6.89
N ASP A 344 18.84 3.07 6.07
CA ASP A 344 18.13 2.58 4.88
C ASP A 344 19.09 1.81 3.95
N ARG A 345 20.18 2.48 3.55
CA ARG A 345 21.20 1.87 2.68
C ARG A 345 21.76 0.57 3.22
N LYS A 346 22.05 0.50 4.53
CA LYS A 346 22.65 -0.70 5.12
C LYS A 346 21.65 -1.86 5.17
N LEU A 347 20.39 -1.57 5.48
CA LEU A 347 19.36 -2.60 5.47
C LEU A 347 19.09 -3.12 4.06
N TYR A 348 19.08 -2.24 3.06
CA TYR A 348 19.01 -2.64 1.66
C TYR A 348 20.16 -3.59 1.27
N GLU A 349 21.41 -3.24 1.63
CA GLU A 349 22.60 -4.07 1.39
C GLU A 349 22.39 -5.49 1.95
N LEU A 350 22.02 -5.60 3.23
CA LEU A 350 21.83 -6.89 3.91
C LEU A 350 20.67 -7.72 3.34
N ARG A 351 19.59 -7.07 2.90
CA ARG A 351 18.47 -7.75 2.21
C ARG A 351 18.87 -8.20 0.81
N SER A 352 19.68 -7.41 0.09
CA SER A 352 20.14 -7.73 -1.26
C SER A 352 21.08 -8.94 -1.31
N GLU A 353 21.72 -9.29 -0.18
CA GLU A 353 22.52 -10.51 -0.03
C GLU A 353 21.66 -11.78 0.07
N GLN A 354 20.37 -11.66 0.39
CA GLN A 354 19.47 -12.80 0.56
C GLN A 354 19.05 -13.37 -0.80
N CYS A 355 18.94 -14.70 -0.88
CA CYS A 355 18.48 -15.34 -2.11
C CYS A 355 17.03 -14.93 -2.45
N LEU A 356 16.72 -14.93 -3.75
CA LEU A 356 15.41 -14.54 -4.32
C LEU A 356 15.02 -13.07 -4.13
N PHE A 357 15.84 -12.21 -3.52
CA PHE A 357 15.55 -10.78 -3.38
C PHE A 357 15.33 -10.11 -4.74
N GLN A 358 14.30 -9.26 -4.83
CA GLN A 358 13.88 -8.55 -6.05
C GLN A 358 13.78 -7.02 -5.85
N GLY A 359 14.03 -6.52 -4.64
CA GLY A 359 13.91 -5.10 -4.30
C GLY A 359 13.19 -4.89 -2.98
N ILE A 360 13.00 -3.62 -2.61
CA ILE A 360 12.21 -3.22 -1.45
C ILE A 360 10.71 -3.26 -1.78
N SER A 361 9.86 -3.52 -0.79
CA SER A 361 8.39 -3.55 -0.96
C SER A 361 7.71 -2.20 -0.70
N PHE A 362 8.47 -1.24 -0.14
CA PHE A 362 8.16 0.19 0.01
C PHE A 362 9.45 0.92 0.43
N ASP A 363 9.48 2.25 0.32
CA ASP A 363 10.61 3.06 0.76
C ASP A 363 10.79 2.96 2.28
N THR A 364 12.01 2.64 2.72
CA THR A 364 12.32 2.47 4.15
C THR A 364 12.02 3.73 4.95
N ILE A 365 11.23 3.59 6.00
CA ILE A 365 10.98 4.63 6.99
C ILE A 365 11.96 4.45 8.14
N ALA A 366 13.01 5.27 8.17
CA ALA A 366 13.98 5.32 9.26
C ALA A 366 13.84 6.66 10.00
N GLY A 367 12.99 6.71 11.04
CA GLY A 367 12.71 7.92 11.80
C GLY A 367 13.39 7.94 13.17
N TYR A 368 14.46 8.71 13.32
CA TYR A 368 15.13 8.94 14.59
C TYR A 368 14.40 10.00 15.42
N GLN A 369 14.06 9.65 16.67
CA GLN A 369 13.37 10.55 17.61
C GLN A 369 12.15 11.21 16.94
N GLU A 370 12.11 12.54 16.84
CA GLU A 370 10.96 13.30 16.35
C GLU A 370 10.52 12.92 14.94
N HIS A 371 11.43 12.45 14.09
CA HIS A 371 11.10 11.93 12.75
C HIS A 371 10.29 10.64 12.83
N GLY A 372 10.49 9.82 13.86
CA GLY A 372 9.65 8.64 14.12
C GLY A 372 8.18 9.00 14.37
N ALA A 373 7.86 10.24 14.75
CA ALA A 373 6.48 10.70 14.91
C ALA A 373 5.78 11.06 13.58
N ILE A 374 6.51 11.06 12.47
CA ILE A 374 5.96 11.27 11.13
C ILE A 374 5.72 9.88 10.52
N VAL A 375 4.45 9.50 10.39
CA VAL A 375 4.03 8.12 10.12
C VAL A 375 4.70 7.55 8.85
N HIS A 376 4.75 8.33 7.77
CA HIS A 376 5.42 8.01 6.50
C HIS A 376 6.60 8.97 6.29
N TYR A 377 7.56 8.96 7.24
CA TYR A 377 8.78 9.75 7.10
C TYR A 377 9.70 9.16 6.03
N GLU A 378 10.19 10.01 5.14
CA GLU A 378 11.22 9.67 4.17
C GLU A 378 12.38 10.64 4.37
N ALA A 379 13.55 10.09 4.73
CA ALA A 379 14.74 10.91 4.93
C ALA A 379 15.26 11.41 3.58
N THR A 380 15.61 12.70 3.50
CA THR A 380 16.36 13.27 2.37
C THR A 380 17.76 13.66 2.82
N PRO A 381 18.71 13.93 1.91
CA PRO A 381 20.03 14.44 2.29
C PRO A 381 19.97 15.71 3.17
N GLU A 382 18.91 16.50 3.03
CA GLU A 382 18.68 17.74 3.78
C GLU A 382 18.00 17.51 5.13
N THR A 383 17.15 16.49 5.26
CA THR A 383 16.39 16.21 6.50
C THR A 383 16.98 15.10 7.35
N SER A 384 17.85 14.24 6.79
CA SER A 384 18.40 13.08 7.48
C SER A 384 19.13 13.45 8.78
N SER A 385 18.61 12.96 9.90
CA SER A 385 19.25 13.11 11.22
C SER A 385 20.46 12.20 11.37
N ILE A 386 21.47 12.66 12.11
CA ILE A 386 22.56 11.82 12.62
C ILE A 386 22.04 11.07 13.86
N LEU A 387 22.20 9.75 13.88
CA LEU A 387 21.81 8.92 15.01
C LEU A 387 22.79 9.13 16.16
N GLN A 388 22.24 9.18 17.38
CA GLN A 388 23.03 9.18 18.61
C GLN A 388 22.71 7.91 19.39
N ALA A 389 23.62 7.51 20.27
CA ALA A 389 23.42 6.42 21.25
C ALA A 389 22.43 6.82 22.37
N LYS A 390 21.24 7.30 21.97
CA LYS A 390 20.20 7.84 22.83
C LYS A 390 18.83 7.77 22.16
N GLY A 391 17.83 7.34 22.93
CA GLY A 391 16.42 7.31 22.56
C GLY A 391 16.08 6.24 21.53
N LEU A 392 15.15 6.56 20.62
CA LEU A 392 14.48 5.59 19.77
C LEU A 392 14.73 5.86 18.28
N LEU A 393 14.86 4.77 17.52
CA LEU A 393 14.76 4.74 16.07
C LEU A 393 13.55 3.88 15.71
N LEU A 394 12.56 4.48 15.04
CA LEU A 394 11.50 3.71 14.38
C LEU A 394 12.01 3.32 12.99
N LEU A 395 12.06 2.01 12.73
CA LEU A 395 12.49 1.46 11.46
C LEU A 395 11.37 0.58 10.91
N ASP A 396 10.76 1.03 9.83
CA ASP A 396 9.75 0.31 9.09
C ASP A 396 10.21 0.09 7.65
N SER A 397 10.17 -1.15 7.20
CA SER A 397 10.82 -1.56 5.96
C SER A 397 10.39 -2.95 5.52
N GLY A 398 10.47 -3.22 4.23
CA GLY A 398 10.17 -4.54 3.68
C GLY A 398 10.88 -4.84 2.37
N ALA A 399 10.72 -6.06 1.90
CA ALA A 399 11.36 -6.56 0.69
C ALA A 399 10.42 -7.42 -0.16
N GLN A 400 10.69 -7.42 -1.46
CA GLN A 400 10.13 -8.33 -2.42
C GLN A 400 11.10 -9.50 -2.62
N TYR A 401 10.59 -10.72 -2.49
CA TYR A 401 11.26 -11.96 -2.87
C TYR A 401 10.41 -12.66 -3.93
N LEU A 402 11.01 -13.49 -4.80
CA LEU A 402 10.24 -14.24 -5.81
C LEU A 402 9.12 -15.10 -5.19
N ASP A 403 9.25 -15.47 -3.91
CA ASP A 403 8.34 -16.31 -3.15
C ASP A 403 7.61 -15.58 -2.01
N GLY A 404 7.63 -14.25 -1.95
CA GLY A 404 6.87 -13.53 -0.92
C GLY A 404 7.19 -12.04 -0.82
N THR A 405 6.39 -11.34 -0.05
CA THR A 405 6.58 -9.91 0.26
C THR A 405 6.66 -9.75 1.77
N THR A 406 7.62 -8.96 2.26
CA THR A 406 7.79 -8.70 3.69
C THR A 406 7.38 -7.28 4.03
N ASP A 407 6.93 -7.13 5.27
CA ASP A 407 6.58 -5.87 5.91
C ASP A 407 6.86 -6.00 7.41
N ILE A 408 7.64 -5.09 7.95
CA ILE A 408 8.10 -5.13 9.33
C ILE A 408 8.55 -3.76 9.83
N THR A 409 7.88 -3.33 10.89
CA THR A 409 8.35 -2.28 11.78
C THR A 409 8.96 -2.80 13.09
N ARG A 410 10.12 -2.27 13.45
CA ARG A 410 10.68 -2.31 14.82
C ARG A 410 11.01 -0.91 15.31
N THR A 411 10.60 -0.62 16.54
CA THR A 411 11.15 0.53 17.28
C THR A 411 12.32 0.05 18.13
N ILE A 412 13.51 0.57 17.85
CA ILE A 412 14.80 0.10 18.35
C ILE A 412 15.35 1.13 19.34
N VAL A 413 15.83 0.66 20.50
CA VAL A 413 16.46 1.50 21.52
C VAL A 413 17.92 1.73 21.13
N LEU A 414 18.33 2.99 20.97
CA LEU A 414 19.72 3.35 20.65
C LEU A 414 20.56 3.67 21.89
N GLY A 415 19.91 3.90 23.04
CA GLY A 415 20.55 4.18 24.32
C GLY A 415 19.53 4.64 25.37
N GLU A 416 19.84 5.68 26.14
CA GLU A 416 18.94 6.15 27.20
C GLU A 416 17.56 6.56 26.66
N VAL A 417 16.50 5.99 27.25
CA VAL A 417 15.08 6.27 26.94
C VAL A 417 14.34 6.71 28.21
N SER A 418 13.42 7.67 28.06
CA SER A 418 12.61 8.23 29.16
C SER A 418 11.52 7.27 29.64
N ASP A 419 11.00 7.49 30.86
CA ASP A 419 9.88 6.71 31.40
C ASP A 419 8.60 6.82 30.54
N GLU A 420 8.38 7.97 29.89
CA GLU A 420 7.27 8.16 28.97
C GLU A 420 7.44 7.31 27.70
N GLN A 421 8.63 7.31 27.10
CA GLN A 421 8.96 6.45 25.95
C GLN A 421 8.76 4.97 26.30
N LYS A 422 9.23 4.52 27.47
CA LYS A 422 9.05 3.13 27.92
C LYS A 422 7.59 2.78 28.16
N THR A 423 6.82 3.72 28.71
CA THR A 423 5.38 3.53 28.94
C THR A 423 4.64 3.39 27.61
N ASP A 424 4.86 4.31 26.68
CA ASP A 424 4.24 4.26 25.35
C ASP A 424 4.65 3.01 24.56
N TYR A 425 5.94 2.64 24.61
CA TYR A 425 6.45 1.41 24.00
C TYR A 425 5.69 0.19 24.48
N THR A 426 5.50 0.11 25.79
CA THR A 426 4.82 -1.02 26.41
C THR A 426 3.32 -1.01 26.09
N LEU A 427 2.66 0.16 26.00
CA LEU A 427 1.26 0.23 25.57
C LEU A 427 1.05 -0.24 24.12
N VAL A 428 1.96 0.12 23.22
CA VAL A 428 1.97 -0.39 21.83
C VAL A 428 2.16 -1.91 21.84
N LEU A 429 3.15 -2.40 22.59
CA LEU A 429 3.42 -3.84 22.69
C LEU A 429 2.22 -4.62 23.23
N LYS A 430 1.51 -4.11 24.24
CA LYS A 430 0.29 -4.75 24.77
C LYS A 430 -0.81 -4.86 23.72
N GLY A 431 -1.05 -3.78 22.96
CA GLY A 431 -2.00 -3.79 21.86
C GLY A 431 -1.62 -4.81 20.78
N PHE A 432 -0.34 -4.82 20.40
CA PHE A 432 0.22 -5.75 19.44
C PHE A 432 0.02 -7.21 19.89
N ILE A 433 0.40 -7.55 21.12
CA ILE A 433 0.24 -8.89 21.69
C ILE A 433 -1.22 -9.31 21.73
N ALA A 434 -2.12 -8.44 22.22
CA ALA A 434 -3.53 -8.76 22.36
C ALA A 434 -4.19 -9.10 21.01
N LEU A 435 -3.82 -8.40 19.93
CA LEU A 435 -4.31 -8.75 18.60
C LEU A 435 -3.64 -10.03 18.07
N SER A 436 -2.33 -10.21 18.27
CA SER A 436 -1.61 -11.41 17.84
C SER A 436 -2.09 -12.70 18.52
N GLN A 437 -2.65 -12.62 19.73
CA GLN A 437 -3.21 -13.75 20.46
C GLN A 437 -4.70 -14.01 20.16
N ALA A 438 -5.33 -13.19 19.33
CA ALA A 438 -6.76 -13.28 19.10
C ALA A 438 -7.16 -14.64 18.47
N GLU A 439 -8.16 -15.27 19.07
CA GLU A 439 -8.90 -16.39 18.48
C GLU A 439 -10.35 -15.94 18.26
N PHE A 440 -10.86 -16.09 17.06
CA PHE A 440 -12.12 -15.47 16.63
C PHE A 440 -12.96 -16.40 15.77
N PRO A 441 -14.31 -16.31 15.82
CA PRO A 441 -15.18 -17.18 15.04
C PRO A 441 -15.09 -16.86 13.54
N GLN A 442 -15.34 -17.87 12.71
CA GLN A 442 -15.52 -17.71 11.27
C GLN A 442 -16.56 -16.63 10.96
N GLY A 443 -16.29 -15.81 9.94
CA GLY A 443 -17.15 -14.68 9.55
C GLY A 443 -16.73 -13.34 10.18
N THR A 444 -15.80 -13.34 11.14
CA THR A 444 -15.24 -12.12 11.72
C THR A 444 -14.48 -11.31 10.67
N CYS A 445 -14.78 -10.01 10.59
CA CYS A 445 -14.05 -9.03 9.78
C CYS A 445 -13.01 -8.31 10.64
N GLY A 446 -11.91 -7.86 10.04
CA GLY A 446 -10.82 -7.20 10.79
C GLY A 446 -11.26 -5.95 11.57
N THR A 447 -12.31 -5.24 11.15
CA THR A 447 -12.89 -4.13 11.91
C THR A 447 -13.28 -4.50 13.34
N GLN A 448 -13.75 -5.73 13.57
CA GLN A 448 -14.17 -6.19 14.90
C GLN A 448 -12.99 -6.47 15.83
N LEU A 449 -11.79 -6.68 15.26
CA LEU A 449 -10.57 -7.01 15.99
C LEU A 449 -9.67 -5.80 16.25
N ASP A 450 -9.84 -4.70 15.50
CA ASP A 450 -9.03 -3.48 15.59
C ASP A 450 -8.96 -2.89 17.01
N VAL A 451 -10.04 -3.01 17.79
CA VAL A 451 -10.08 -2.53 19.18
C VAL A 451 -9.06 -3.23 20.09
N LEU A 452 -8.68 -4.49 19.80
CA LEU A 452 -7.74 -5.25 20.61
C LEU A 452 -6.37 -4.57 20.66
N ALA A 453 -5.95 -3.99 19.53
CA ALA A 453 -4.71 -3.24 19.42
C ALA A 453 -4.78 -1.85 20.06
N ARG A 454 -5.97 -1.25 20.16
CA ARG A 454 -6.15 0.14 20.62
C ARG A 454 -6.47 0.31 22.09
N GLN A 455 -7.15 -0.67 22.70
CA GLN A 455 -7.78 -0.52 24.02
C GLN A 455 -6.84 -0.01 25.13
N PHE A 456 -5.57 -0.43 25.12
CA PHE A 456 -4.59 0.00 26.13
C PHE A 456 -4.18 1.47 25.95
N MET A 457 -3.98 1.90 24.71
CA MET A 457 -3.68 3.29 24.37
C MET A 457 -4.88 4.20 24.62
N TRP A 458 -6.10 3.74 24.28
CA TRP A 458 -7.34 4.48 24.55
C TRP A 458 -7.55 4.71 26.04
N LYS A 459 -7.23 3.73 26.89
CA LYS A 459 -7.29 3.89 28.35
C LYS A 459 -6.34 4.98 28.86
N ALA A 460 -5.24 5.24 28.14
CA ALA A 460 -4.30 6.33 28.41
C ALA A 460 -4.67 7.65 27.69
N GLY A 461 -5.79 7.70 26.95
CA GLY A 461 -6.19 8.87 26.17
C GLY A 461 -5.39 9.07 24.88
N ILE A 462 -4.76 8.03 24.36
CA ILE A 462 -3.90 8.06 23.16
C ILE A 462 -4.57 7.26 22.04
N ASN A 463 -4.46 7.72 20.79
CA ASN A 463 -4.90 7.01 19.59
C ASN A 463 -3.89 7.21 18.44
N TYR A 464 -3.91 6.33 17.44
CA TYR A 464 -3.14 6.46 16.19
C TYR A 464 -4.07 6.58 14.98
N GLY A 465 -3.67 7.42 14.02
CA GLY A 465 -4.50 7.88 12.90
C GLY A 465 -4.56 6.97 11.66
N HIS A 466 -4.03 5.75 11.73
CA HIS A 466 -4.03 4.77 10.64
C HIS A 466 -4.74 3.46 11.03
N GLY A 467 -4.91 2.54 10.07
CA GLY A 467 -5.41 1.19 10.34
C GLY A 467 -4.43 0.39 11.20
N THR A 468 -4.91 -0.66 11.87
CA THR A 468 -4.04 -1.57 12.64
C THR A 468 -3.37 -2.61 11.76
N GLY A 469 -3.87 -2.85 10.54
CA GLY A 469 -3.17 -3.66 9.56
C GLY A 469 -3.90 -3.81 8.23
N HIS A 470 -3.19 -4.31 7.25
CA HIS A 470 -3.63 -4.56 5.88
C HIS A 470 -3.17 -5.94 5.40
N GLY A 471 -3.80 -6.48 4.36
CA GLY A 471 -3.28 -7.69 3.73
C GLY A 471 -1.96 -7.44 3.00
N VAL A 472 -1.21 -8.52 2.72
CA VAL A 472 0.10 -8.47 2.03
C VAL A 472 0.10 -9.43 0.85
N GLY A 473 0.43 -8.96 -0.35
CA GLY A 473 0.44 -9.76 -1.57
C GLY A 473 1.63 -10.72 -1.66
N HIS A 474 1.50 -11.81 -2.41
CA HIS A 474 2.59 -12.75 -2.64
C HIS A 474 3.46 -12.31 -3.83
N PHE A 475 4.62 -11.73 -3.53
CA PHE A 475 5.48 -11.06 -4.51
C PHE A 475 4.65 -10.09 -5.36
N LEU A 476 3.88 -9.23 -4.70
CA LEU A 476 2.92 -8.27 -5.24
C LEU A 476 2.91 -7.04 -4.33
N ASN A 477 1.85 -6.23 -4.37
CA ASN A 477 1.73 -5.06 -3.51
C ASN A 477 1.83 -5.44 -2.02
N VAL A 478 2.61 -4.66 -1.26
CA VAL A 478 2.69 -4.81 0.20
C VAL A 478 1.35 -4.48 0.87
N HIS A 479 0.62 -3.51 0.33
CA HIS A 479 -0.76 -3.22 0.69
C HIS A 479 -1.73 -3.96 -0.25
N GLU A 480 -2.28 -5.08 0.21
CA GLU A 480 -3.22 -5.90 -0.54
C GLU A 480 -4.56 -6.04 0.20
N GLY A 481 -5.63 -5.58 -0.45
CA GLY A 481 -7.01 -5.83 0.02
C GLY A 481 -7.57 -7.20 -0.42
N PRO A 482 -8.84 -7.50 -0.10
CA PRO A 482 -9.83 -6.56 0.42
C PRO A 482 -9.95 -6.51 1.96
N HIS A 483 -9.40 -7.49 2.68
CA HIS A 483 -9.43 -7.51 4.14
C HIS A 483 -8.42 -6.52 4.75
N GLN A 484 -8.82 -5.87 5.84
CA GLN A 484 -8.00 -4.94 6.62
C GLN A 484 -8.44 -4.99 8.09
N ILE A 485 -7.55 -4.65 9.03
CA ILE A 485 -7.87 -4.44 10.43
C ILE A 485 -7.84 -2.93 10.69
N ARG A 486 -9.00 -2.31 10.84
CA ARG A 486 -9.12 -0.85 11.03
C ARG A 486 -10.45 -0.46 11.65
N MET A 487 -10.52 0.75 12.18
CA MET A 487 -11.76 1.30 12.77
C MET A 487 -12.92 1.41 11.75
N ASN A 488 -12.62 1.77 10.50
CA ASN A 488 -13.64 1.86 9.46
C ASN A 488 -14.19 0.46 9.13
N HIS A 489 -15.49 0.39 8.84
CA HIS A 489 -16.12 -0.86 8.49
C HIS A 489 -15.61 -1.39 7.14
N ILE A 490 -14.97 -2.57 7.17
CA ILE A 490 -14.54 -3.34 6.01
C ILE A 490 -15.30 -4.68 6.05
N PRO A 491 -16.29 -4.91 5.17
CA PRO A 491 -17.18 -6.08 5.23
C PRO A 491 -16.54 -7.34 4.61
N THR A 492 -15.24 -7.53 4.76
CA THR A 492 -14.52 -8.71 4.27
C THR A 492 -14.13 -9.61 5.45
N PRO A 493 -14.73 -10.80 5.57
CA PRO A 493 -14.34 -11.77 6.59
C PRO A 493 -12.90 -12.24 6.41
N LEU A 494 -12.19 -12.39 7.52
CA LEU A 494 -10.87 -13.04 7.55
C LEU A 494 -11.03 -14.54 7.35
N GLN A 495 -10.20 -15.11 6.48
CA GLN A 495 -10.23 -16.52 6.10
C GLN A 495 -8.84 -17.15 6.23
N PRO A 496 -8.73 -18.45 6.59
CA PRO A 496 -7.47 -19.17 6.57
C PRO A 496 -6.73 -19.02 5.24
N GLY A 497 -5.43 -18.78 5.30
CA GLY A 497 -4.60 -18.49 4.12
C GLY A 497 -4.47 -16.99 3.81
N MET A 498 -5.24 -16.10 4.44
CA MET A 498 -5.01 -14.66 4.33
C MET A 498 -3.80 -14.22 5.14
N THR A 499 -2.90 -13.47 4.53
CA THR A 499 -1.84 -12.72 5.21
C THR A 499 -2.35 -11.34 5.64
N ILE A 500 -1.93 -10.84 6.81
CA ILE A 500 -2.31 -9.52 7.33
C ILE A 500 -1.27 -8.98 8.30
N THR A 501 -0.98 -7.68 8.27
CA THR A 501 -0.13 -7.01 9.28
C THR A 501 -0.88 -6.76 10.59
N ASN A 502 -0.12 -6.58 11.67
CA ASN A 502 -0.55 -6.08 12.97
C ASN A 502 0.48 -5.04 13.42
N GLU A 503 0.15 -3.76 13.28
CA GLU A 503 1.09 -2.64 13.32
C GLU A 503 0.61 -1.44 14.18
N PRO A 504 0.18 -1.64 15.44
CA PRO A 504 -0.19 -0.52 16.30
C PRO A 504 0.98 0.44 16.53
N GLY A 505 0.66 1.70 16.81
CA GLY A 505 1.68 2.71 17.11
C GLY A 505 1.21 3.90 17.94
N ILE A 506 2.17 4.70 18.38
CA ILE A 506 1.98 5.99 19.05
C ILE A 506 2.94 6.99 18.42
N TYR A 507 2.44 8.16 18.03
CA TYR A 507 3.24 9.20 17.39
C TYR A 507 3.06 10.51 18.14
N LYS A 508 4.11 10.98 18.83
CA LYS A 508 4.12 12.26 19.54
C LYS A 508 4.94 13.27 18.75
N SER A 509 4.23 14.16 18.04
CA SER A 509 4.84 15.17 17.16
C SER A 509 5.96 15.96 17.84
N GLY A 510 7.09 16.11 17.15
CA GLY A 510 8.28 16.82 17.66
C GLY A 510 9.01 16.08 18.79
N ARG A 511 8.73 14.78 19.00
CA ARG A 511 9.29 14.02 20.12
C ARG A 511 9.79 12.64 19.71
N TYR A 512 8.87 11.71 19.45
CA TYR A 512 9.18 10.33 19.05
C TYR A 512 7.94 9.64 18.49
N GLY A 513 8.16 8.57 17.74
CA GLY A 513 7.12 7.60 17.42
C GLY A 513 7.55 6.18 17.73
N ILE A 514 6.55 5.33 17.88
CA ILE A 514 6.68 3.92 18.21
C ILE A 514 5.68 3.17 17.34
N ARG A 515 6.16 2.15 16.64
CA ARG A 515 5.34 1.16 15.96
C ARG A 515 6.02 -0.20 16.10
N THR A 516 5.21 -1.24 16.27
CA THR A 516 5.67 -2.62 16.31
C THR A 516 4.79 -3.42 15.38
N GLU A 517 5.40 -4.09 14.41
CA GLU A 517 4.66 -4.72 13.34
C GLU A 517 5.17 -6.10 13.00
N ASN A 518 4.23 -7.01 12.78
CA ASN A 518 4.47 -8.29 12.13
C ASN A 518 3.40 -8.53 11.06
N THR A 519 3.79 -9.13 9.95
CA THR A 519 2.88 -9.89 9.09
C THR A 519 2.50 -11.19 9.78
N MET A 520 1.23 -11.56 9.70
CA MET A 520 0.63 -12.75 10.26
C MET A 520 -0.17 -13.51 9.19
N LEU A 521 -0.38 -14.80 9.41
CA LEU A 521 -1.23 -15.68 8.62
C LEU A 521 -2.48 -16.03 9.42
N VAL A 522 -3.66 -15.90 8.82
CA VAL A 522 -4.89 -16.45 9.39
C VAL A 522 -4.85 -17.97 9.22
N VAL A 523 -5.02 -18.71 10.31
CA VAL A 523 -5.01 -20.18 10.32
C VAL A 523 -6.18 -20.73 11.14
N PRO A 524 -6.61 -21.99 10.93
CA PRO A 524 -7.58 -22.63 11.81
C PRO A 524 -7.08 -22.70 13.25
N ALA A 525 -7.94 -22.41 14.22
CA ALA A 525 -7.65 -22.55 15.64
C ALA A 525 -8.25 -23.84 16.21
N ARG A 526 -9.58 -23.93 16.22
CA ARG A 526 -10.35 -25.08 16.71
C ARG A 526 -11.79 -25.03 16.19
N GLU A 527 -12.47 -26.17 16.29
CA GLU A 527 -13.93 -26.26 16.13
C GLU A 527 -14.55 -26.64 17.48
N THR A 528 -15.67 -26.03 17.82
CA THR A 528 -16.40 -26.24 19.08
C THR A 528 -17.90 -26.34 18.81
N GLU A 529 -18.72 -26.56 19.84
CA GLU A 529 -20.18 -26.49 19.70
C GLU A 529 -20.69 -25.11 19.23
N PHE A 530 -19.86 -24.07 19.33
CA PHE A 530 -20.15 -22.71 18.88
C PHE A 530 -19.62 -22.40 17.47
N GLY A 531 -19.12 -23.40 16.75
CA GLY A 531 -18.63 -23.28 15.37
C GLY A 531 -17.11 -23.29 15.24
N VAL A 532 -16.65 -22.88 14.05
CA VAL A 532 -15.24 -22.85 13.66
C VAL A 532 -14.59 -21.55 14.09
N PHE A 533 -13.39 -21.65 14.68
CA PHE A 533 -12.57 -20.53 15.10
C PHE A 533 -11.25 -20.49 14.34
N TYR A 534 -10.76 -19.29 14.10
CA TYR A 534 -9.47 -18.99 13.50
C TYR A 534 -8.57 -18.26 14.51
N LYS A 535 -7.29 -18.21 14.21
CA LYS A 535 -6.27 -17.47 14.96
C LYS A 535 -5.22 -16.91 14.01
N PHE A 536 -4.32 -16.11 14.56
CA PHE A 536 -3.15 -15.63 13.83
C PHE A 536 -1.91 -16.48 14.13
N GLU A 537 -1.17 -16.81 13.08
CA GLU A 537 0.22 -17.27 13.15
C GLU A 537 1.14 -16.11 12.76
N PRO A 538 2.06 -15.64 13.62
CA PRO A 538 3.01 -14.62 13.22
C PRO A 538 3.97 -15.17 12.16
N LEU A 539 4.14 -14.48 11.03
CA LEU A 539 5.09 -14.87 9.99
C LEU A 539 6.44 -14.18 10.17
N THR A 540 6.44 -12.90 10.53
CA THR A 540 7.66 -12.10 10.73
C THR A 540 8.56 -12.65 11.86
N LEU A 541 9.85 -12.80 11.56
CA LEU A 541 10.87 -13.32 12.48
C LEU A 541 11.93 -12.26 12.78
N CYS A 542 11.74 -11.48 13.84
CA CYS A 542 12.70 -10.48 14.27
C CYS A 542 12.50 -10.17 15.76
N PRO A 543 13.56 -10.07 16.58
CA PRO A 543 13.43 -9.72 17.99
C PRO A 543 12.68 -8.41 18.18
N ILE A 544 11.92 -8.32 19.28
CA ILE A 544 11.31 -7.07 19.76
C ILE A 544 12.22 -6.56 20.86
N ASP A 545 12.62 -5.28 20.78
CA ASP A 545 13.61 -4.70 21.70
C ASP A 545 13.06 -4.67 23.15
N LYS A 546 13.76 -5.37 24.05
CA LYS A 546 13.34 -5.51 25.45
C LYS A 546 13.70 -4.29 26.30
N GLU A 547 14.64 -3.45 25.85
CA GLU A 547 15.21 -2.37 26.66
C GLU A 547 14.20 -1.27 27.03
N ALA A 548 13.17 -1.08 26.20
CA ALA A 548 12.10 -0.11 26.43
C ALA A 548 10.88 -0.69 27.19
N ILE A 549 10.86 -1.99 27.49
CA ILE A 549 9.70 -2.65 28.09
C ILE A 549 9.61 -2.33 29.59
N ARG A 550 8.44 -1.87 30.03
CA ARG A 550 8.04 -1.78 31.44
C ARG A 550 7.39 -3.09 31.85
N ILE A 551 8.18 -3.99 32.41
CA ILE A 551 7.72 -5.33 32.84
C ILE A 551 6.55 -5.23 33.83
N ASP A 552 6.51 -4.18 34.68
CA ASP A 552 5.44 -3.94 35.63
C ASP A 552 4.08 -3.59 35.00
N LEU A 553 4.03 -3.29 33.69
CA LEU A 553 2.79 -3.06 32.94
C LEU A 553 2.32 -4.31 32.18
N LEU A 554 3.14 -5.35 32.10
CA LEU A 554 2.80 -6.59 31.40
C LEU A 554 2.11 -7.59 32.34
N THR A 555 1.21 -8.39 31.77
CA THR A 555 0.67 -9.58 32.44
C THR A 555 1.60 -10.77 32.24
N ASP A 556 1.47 -11.80 33.08
CA ASP A 556 2.23 -13.04 32.92
C ASP A 556 1.99 -13.71 31.56
N GLU A 557 0.78 -13.59 31.01
CA GLU A 557 0.42 -14.12 29.69
C GLU A 557 1.13 -13.36 28.56
N GLU A 558 1.22 -12.03 28.66
CA GLU A 558 1.94 -11.21 27.68
C GLU A 558 3.46 -11.48 27.72
N ILE A 559 4.02 -11.68 28.91
CA ILE A 559 5.42 -12.08 29.10
C ILE A 559 5.68 -13.45 28.47
N GLU A 560 4.81 -14.43 28.71
CA GLU A 560 4.98 -15.77 28.14
C GLU A 560 4.81 -15.78 26.63
N TRP A 561 3.90 -14.96 26.09
CA TRP A 561 3.78 -14.78 24.64
C TRP A 561 5.08 -14.22 24.04
N LEU A 562 5.65 -13.17 24.63
CA LEU A 562 6.88 -12.56 24.12
C LEU A 562 8.05 -13.55 24.18
N ASN A 563 8.18 -14.28 25.31
CA ASN A 563 9.19 -15.32 25.47
C ASN A 563 9.04 -16.44 24.43
N SER A 564 7.81 -16.88 24.17
CA SER A 564 7.52 -17.91 23.17
C SER A 564 7.82 -17.43 21.75
N TYR A 565 7.46 -16.18 21.43
CA TYR A 565 7.77 -15.54 20.16
C TYR A 565 9.29 -15.43 19.94
N HIS A 566 10.02 -14.92 20.93
CA HIS A 566 11.47 -14.79 20.90
C HIS A 566 12.19 -16.13 20.79
N GLN A 567 11.71 -17.17 21.49
CA GLN A 567 12.24 -18.53 21.34
C GLN A 567 12.08 -19.04 19.91
N ARG A 568 10.90 -18.85 19.30
CA ARG A 568 10.67 -19.21 17.88
C ARG A 568 11.60 -18.45 16.93
N VAL A 569 11.80 -17.15 17.16
CA VAL A 569 12.76 -16.34 16.38
C VAL A 569 14.16 -16.93 16.47
N TYR A 570 14.63 -17.25 17.68
CA TYR A 570 15.95 -17.87 17.88
C TYR A 570 16.06 -19.22 17.19
N ASP A 571 15.12 -20.14 17.45
CA ASP A 571 15.16 -21.51 16.93
C ASP A 571 15.14 -21.55 15.40
N THR A 572 14.41 -20.61 14.78
CA THR A 572 14.26 -20.57 13.33
C THR A 572 15.47 -19.92 12.64
N LEU A 573 15.98 -18.81 13.17
CA LEU A 573 17.02 -18.02 12.51
C LEU A 573 18.45 -18.47 12.87
N SER A 574 18.66 -18.95 14.10
CA SER A 574 20.01 -19.31 14.58
C SER A 574 20.77 -20.27 13.66
N PRO A 575 20.17 -21.28 12.99
CA PRO A 575 20.91 -22.18 12.11
C PRO A 575 21.51 -21.50 10.87
N MET A 576 21.06 -20.29 10.53
CA MET A 576 21.51 -19.51 9.37
C MET A 576 22.54 -18.43 9.72
N LEU A 577 22.83 -18.29 11.01
CA LEU A 577 23.71 -17.26 11.56
C LEU A 577 25.07 -17.86 11.96
N THR A 578 26.09 -17.02 11.95
CA THR A 578 27.42 -17.33 12.49
C THR A 578 27.37 -17.47 14.01
N SER A 579 28.41 -18.05 14.62
CA SER A 579 28.46 -18.25 16.08
C SER A 579 28.29 -16.95 16.89
N ASP A 580 28.86 -15.84 16.42
CA ASP A 580 28.77 -14.55 17.11
C ASP A 580 27.37 -13.94 16.96
N GLU A 581 26.79 -13.99 15.75
CA GLU A 581 25.41 -13.58 15.49
C GLU A 581 24.40 -14.43 16.29
N GLN A 582 24.64 -15.74 16.44
CA GLN A 582 23.82 -16.63 17.28
C GLN A 582 23.87 -16.22 18.75
N ASN A 583 25.04 -15.91 19.28
CA ASN A 583 25.18 -15.47 20.67
C ASN A 583 24.45 -14.14 20.90
N TRP A 584 24.59 -13.18 19.98
CA TRP A 584 23.84 -11.93 20.04
C TRP A 584 22.33 -12.17 20.00
N LEU A 585 21.85 -13.01 19.07
CA LEU A 585 20.43 -13.31 18.94
C LEU A 585 19.90 -13.97 20.21
N LYS A 586 20.68 -14.87 20.83
CA LYS A 586 20.32 -15.54 22.10
C LYS A 586 20.08 -14.55 23.23
N GLU A 587 20.91 -13.51 23.33
CA GLU A 587 20.76 -12.46 24.35
C GLU A 587 19.54 -11.57 24.05
N ALA A 588 19.39 -11.16 22.78
CA ALA A 588 18.26 -10.36 22.30
C ALA A 588 16.91 -11.07 22.50
N THR A 589 16.90 -12.41 22.44
CA THR A 589 15.72 -13.28 22.61
C THR A 589 15.64 -13.98 23.96
N ALA A 590 16.53 -13.65 24.91
CA ALA A 590 16.48 -14.23 26.24
C ALA A 590 15.16 -13.89 26.95
N ARG A 591 14.67 -14.82 27.78
CA ARG A 591 13.42 -14.63 28.52
C ARG A 591 13.48 -13.37 29.42
N LEU A 592 12.35 -12.67 29.54
CA LEU A 592 12.16 -11.54 30.46
C LEU A 592 12.13 -11.95 31.92
#